data_AF-A0A973D8W8-F1
#
_entry.id   AF-A0A973D8W8-F1
#
_cell.length_a   1.000
_cell.length_b   1.000
_cell.length_c   1.000
_cell.angle_alpha   90.00
_cell.angle_beta   90.00
_cell.angle_gamma   90.00
#
_symmetry.space_group_name_H-M   'P 1'
#
loop_
_entity.id
_entity.type
_entity.pdbx_description
1 polymer ?
#
loop_
_entity_poly.entity_id
_entity_poly.type
_entity_poly.pdbx_seq_one_letter_code
_entity_poly.pdbx_strand_id
1 'polypeptide(L)' 'MKQVLILSDGEPYCDGANTATQSLADITAANWQRIPVNTIYIATDNGGITFMQQLAAQNNGTFFQPN' A
#
# COMPACT_ATOMS: atom_id res chain seq x y z
N MET A 1 -9.35 -3.60 18.63
CA MET A 1 -9.40 -3.87 17.18
C MET A 1 -7.99 -3.66 16.62
N LYS A 2 -7.45 -4.58 15.82
CA LYS A 2 -6.11 -4.45 15.24
C LYS A 2 -6.19 -3.71 13.90
N GLN A 3 -5.17 -2.92 13.58
CA GLN A 3 -5.03 -2.20 12.32
C GLN A 3 -3.54 -2.01 12.01
N VAL A 4 -3.21 -1.84 10.75
CA VAL A 4 -1.88 -1.50 10.26
C VAL A 4 -1.95 -0.13 9.59
N LEU A 5 -0.95 0.71 9.83
CA LEU A 5 -0.77 1.99 9.15
C LEU A 5 0.55 1.94 8.38
N ILE A 6 0.51 2.28 7.10
CA ILE A 6 1.69 2.33 6.24
C ILE A 6 1.84 3.75 5.72
N LEU A 7 3.02 4.34 5.95
CA LEU A 7 3.44 5.62 5.38
C LEU A 7 4.49 5.33 4.30
N SER A 8 4.34 5.92 3.11
CA SER A 8 5.34 5.81 2.04
C SER A 8 5.47 7.12 1.25
N ASP A 9 6.63 7.34 0.65
CA ASP A 9 6.94 8.40 -0.31
C ASP A 9 7.33 7.84 -1.69
N GLY A 10 7.26 6.52 -1.91
CA GLY A 10 7.55 5.90 -3.20
C GLY A 10 6.76 4.62 -3.49
N GLU A 11 6.83 4.20 -4.75
CA GLU A 11 6.42 2.87 -5.21
C GLU A 11 7.48 1.81 -4.85
N PRO A 12 7.12 0.55 -4.57
CA PRO A 12 8.11 -0.47 -4.20
C PRO A 12 8.95 -0.94 -5.41
N TYR A 13 10.28 -0.86 -5.23
CA TYR A 13 11.28 -1.45 -6.11
C TYR A 13 12.25 -2.31 -5.30
N CYS A 14 12.78 -3.36 -5.92
CA CYS A 14 13.85 -4.19 -5.37
C CYS A 14 14.90 -4.41 -6.46
N ASP A 15 16.17 -4.06 -6.17
CA ASP A 15 17.29 -4.16 -7.12
C ASP A 15 17.01 -3.52 -8.50
N GLY A 16 16.25 -2.42 -8.51
CA GLY A 16 15.87 -1.69 -9.73
C GLY A 16 14.67 -2.27 -10.49
N ALA A 17 14.14 -3.42 -10.08
CA ALA A 17 12.90 -3.97 -10.62
C ALA A 17 11.69 -3.44 -9.86
N ASN A 18 10.64 -3.04 -10.57
CA ASN A 18 9.35 -2.69 -9.96
C ASN A 18 8.69 -3.96 -9.41
N THR A 19 8.40 -3.98 -8.11
CA THR A 19 7.77 -5.13 -7.44
C THR A 19 6.35 -4.85 -6.97
N ALA A 20 5.73 -3.75 -7.39
CA ALA A 20 4.41 -3.30 -6.91
C ALA A 20 3.32 -4.36 -7.04
N THR A 21 3.19 -4.99 -8.21
CA THR A 21 2.19 -6.05 -8.44
C THR A 21 2.42 -7.25 -7.52
N GLN A 22 3.67 -7.68 -7.37
CA GLN A 22 4.02 -8.82 -6.51
C GLN A 22 3.77 -8.49 -5.03
N SER A 23 4.19 -7.31 -4.58
CA SER A 23 3.96 -6.84 -3.21
C SER A 23 2.47 -6.77 -2.85
N LEU A 24 1.61 -6.27 -3.76
CA LEU A 24 0.16 -6.26 -3.55
C LEU A 24 -0.40 -7.68 -3.36
N ALA A 25 0.00 -8.60 -4.24
CA ALA A 25 -0.46 -9.99 -4.18
C ALA A 25 -0.04 -10.67 -2.87
N ASP A 26 1.23 -10.52 -2.48
CA ASP A 26 1.78 -11.15 -1.28
C ASP A 26 1.15 -10.58 0.00
N ILE A 27 0.99 -9.26 0.10
CA ILE A 27 0.40 -8.62 1.29
C ILE A 27 -1.07 -9.02 1.42
N THR A 28 -1.85 -8.96 0.34
CA THR A 28 -3.27 -9.33 0.36
C THR A 28 -3.45 -10.82 0.70
N ALA A 29 -2.59 -11.70 0.18
CA ALA A 29 -2.61 -13.12 0.52
C ALA A 29 -2.24 -13.38 1.99
N ALA A 30 -1.29 -12.62 2.53
CA ALA A 30 -0.88 -12.75 3.93
C ALA A 30 -1.95 -12.22 4.93
N ASN A 31 -2.81 -11.30 4.51
CA ASN A 31 -3.83 -10.67 5.37
C ASN A 31 -5.10 -11.53 5.57
N TRP A 32 -4.94 -12.80 5.96
CA TRP A 32 -6.05 -13.74 6.20
C TRP A 32 -7.01 -13.29 7.31
N GLN A 33 -6.51 -12.51 8.28
CA GLN A 33 -7.31 -11.94 9.37
C GLN A 33 -8.14 -10.73 8.94
N ARG A 34 -7.99 -10.25 7.70
CA ARG A 34 -8.67 -9.06 7.17
C ARG A 34 -8.45 -7.85 8.07
N ILE A 35 -7.21 -7.66 8.55
CA ILE A 35 -6.83 -6.49 9.32
C ILE A 35 -6.82 -5.27 8.39
N PRO A 36 -7.49 -4.15 8.75
CA PRO A 36 -7.43 -2.92 7.99
C PRO A 36 -5.98 -2.45 7.80
N VAL A 37 -5.57 -2.25 6.56
CA VAL A 37 -4.28 -1.62 6.20
C VAL A 37 -4.56 -0.23 5.66
N ASN A 38 -4.38 0.78 6.50
CA ASN A 38 -4.54 2.18 6.11
C ASN A 38 -3.23 2.70 5.53
N THR A 39 -3.31 3.48 4.46
CA THR A 39 -2.13 4.01 3.76
C THR A 39 -2.12 5.53 3.79
N ILE A 40 -0.94 6.08 4.04
CA ILE A 40 -0.62 7.50 3.88
C ILE A 40 0.50 7.61 2.85
N TYR A 41 0.28 8.41 1.82
CA TYR A 41 1.29 8.65 0.80
C TYR A 41 1.67 10.13 0.78
N ILE A 42 2.97 10.46 0.81
CA ILE A 42 3.46 11.84 1.00
C ILE A 42 4.22 12.41 -0.20
N ALA A 43 4.37 11.65 -1.27
CA ALA A 43 4.95 12.14 -2.52
C ALA A 43 3.85 12.36 -3.58
N THR A 44 4.27 12.68 -4.81
CA THR A 44 3.36 13.10 -5.89
C THR A 44 3.45 12.21 -7.14
N ASP A 45 4.31 11.18 -7.15
CA ASP A 45 4.39 10.28 -8.30
C ASP A 45 3.19 9.33 -8.39
N ASN A 46 2.72 9.13 -9.61
CA ASN A 46 1.50 8.37 -9.87
C ASN A 46 1.65 6.87 -9.52
N GLY A 47 2.86 6.33 -9.60
CA GLY A 47 3.16 4.94 -9.28
C GLY A 47 2.89 4.64 -7.80
N GLY A 48 3.48 5.45 -6.91
CA GLY A 48 3.28 5.30 -5.47
C GLY A 48 1.85 5.58 -5.03
N ILE A 49 1.20 6.60 -5.61
CA ILE A 49 -0.23 6.88 -5.36
C ILE A 49 -1.08 5.65 -5.70
N THR A 50 -0.91 5.10 -6.90
CA THR A 50 -1.70 3.96 -7.38
C THR A 50 -1.48 2.73 -6.49
N PHE A 51 -0.22 2.43 -6.16
CA PHE A 51 0.13 1.32 -5.29
C PHE A 51 -0.52 1.46 -3.90
N MET A 52 -0.38 2.62 -3.25
CA MET A 52 -0.88 2.85 -1.90
C MET A 52 -2.42 2.87 -1.84
N GLN A 53 -3.10 3.37 -2.88
CA GLN A 53 -4.55 3.29 -3.02
C GLN A 53 -5.02 1.83 -3.14
N GLN A 54 -4.38 1.05 -4.00
CA GLN A 54 -4.70 -0.37 -4.21
C GLN A 54 -4.45 -1.20 -2.95
N LEU A 55 -3.33 -0.95 -2.27
CA LEU A 55 -2.96 -1.67 -1.05
C LEU A 55 -4.03 -1.52 0.04
N ALA A 56 -4.49 -0.30 0.28
CA ALA A 56 -5.57 -0.04 1.23
C ALA A 56 -6.89 -0.68 0.78
N ALA A 57 -7.27 -0.50 -0.49
CA ALA A 57 -8.52 -1.03 -1.03
C ALA A 57 -8.60 -2.57 -0.95
N GLN A 58 -7.51 -3.28 -1.22
CA GLN A 58 -7.45 -4.75 -1.14
C GLN A 58 -7.43 -5.28 0.30
N ASN A 59 -7.15 -4.42 1.29
CA ASN A 59 -6.94 -4.82 2.68
C ASN A 59 -7.90 -4.11 3.66
N ASN A 60 -9.10 -3.73 3.19
CA ASN A 60 -10.16 -3.13 4.01
C ASN A 60 -9.73 -1.86 4.78
N GLY A 61 -8.77 -1.11 4.24
CA GLY A 61 -8.31 0.15 4.83
C GLY A 61 -8.71 1.37 4.00
N THR A 62 -8.22 2.52 4.42
CA THR A 62 -8.40 3.81 3.74
C THR A 62 -7.07 4.37 3.25
N PHE A 63 -7.13 5.14 2.16
CA PHE A 63 -6.00 5.89 1.63
C PHE A 63 -6.13 7.36 1.99
N PHE A 64 -5.02 7.98 2.38
CA PHE A 64 -4.88 9.42 2.59
C PHE A 64 -3.62 9.95 1.91
N GLN A 65 -3.73 11.11 1.27
CA GLN A 65 -2.61 11.88 0.77
C GLN A 65 -2.79 13.31 1.25
N PRO A 66 -1.84 13.89 2.00
CA PRO A 66 -1.90 15.28 2.39
C PRO A 66 -1.75 16.17 1.15
N ASN A 67 -2.47 17.29 1.16
CA ASN A 67 -2.37 18.33 0.13
C ASN A 67 -1.01 19.04 0.18
#